data_AF-A0A2P6SFY7-F1
#
_entry.id   AF-A0A2P6SFY7-F1
#
_cell.length_a   1.000
_cell.length_b   1.000
_cell.length_c   1.000
_cell.angle_alpha   90.00
_cell.angle_beta   90.00
_cell.angle_gamma   90.00
#
_symmetry.space_group_name_H-M   'P 1'
#
loop_
_entity.id
_entity.type
_entity.pdbx_description
1 polymer ?
#
loop_
_entity_poly.entity_id
_entity_poly.type
_entity_poly.pdbx_seq_one_letter_code
_entity_poly.pdbx_strand_id
1 'polypeptide(L)' 'MNVGVGASTDKRVRWPGFHVLNGPQEVSPFTVSRFIQGESWILGTGVPVWLGI' A
#
# COMPACT_ATOMS: atom_id res chain seq x y z
N MET A 1 2.76 -6.86 -5.50
CA MET A 1 3.65 -6.32 -6.55
C MET A 1 2.80 -5.65 -7.63
N ASN A 2 3.28 -4.53 -8.20
CA ASN A 2 2.61 -3.90 -9.34
C ASN A 2 2.86 -4.70 -10.61
N VAL A 3 1.91 -4.68 -11.56
CA VAL A 3 1.96 -5.45 -12.81
C VAL A 3 1.70 -4.57 -14.03
N GLY A 4 2.14 -5.01 -15.21
CA GLY A 4 1.94 -4.32 -16.49
C GLY A 4 3.21 -3.64 -17.05
N VAL A 5 3.14 -3.20 -18.31
CA VAL A 5 4.31 -2.70 -19.07
C VAL A 5 5.04 -1.51 -18.44
N GLY A 6 4.32 -0.70 -17.63
CA GLY A 6 4.89 0.46 -16.94
C GLY A 6 5.39 0.19 -15.51
N ALA A 7 5.26 -1.05 -15.01
CA ALA A 7 5.53 -1.38 -13.61
C ALA A 7 7.01 -1.60 -13.28
N SER A 8 7.87 -1.81 -14.29
CA SER A 8 9.32 -1.97 -14.06
C SER A 8 9.90 -0.75 -13.33
N THR A 9 10.71 -1.06 -12.34
CA THR A 9 11.41 -0.08 -11.50
C THR A 9 12.85 0.17 -11.95
N ASP A 10 13.37 -0.60 -12.92
CA ASP A 10 14.79 -0.62 -13.31
C ASP A 10 15.36 0.74 -13.76
N LYS A 11 14.47 1.60 -14.28
CA LYS A 11 14.82 2.94 -14.80
C LYS A 11 14.19 4.08 -13.99
N ARG A 12 13.80 3.83 -12.74
CA ARG A 12 13.29 4.89 -11.84
C ARG A 12 14.43 5.76 -11.31
N VAL A 13 14.06 6.92 -10.76
CA VAL A 13 14.98 7.88 -10.17
C VAL A 13 15.73 7.27 -8.96
N ARG A 14 16.93 7.75 -8.69
CA ARG A 14 17.80 7.28 -7.59
C ARG A 14 17.77 8.19 -6.36
N TRP A 15 16.67 8.89 -6.12
CA TRP A 15 16.58 9.79 -4.98
C TRP A 15 16.66 9.01 -3.67
N PRO A 16 17.30 9.55 -2.61
CA PRO A 16 17.37 8.88 -1.30
C PRO A 16 16.00 8.51 -0.71
N GLY A 17 14.95 9.27 -1.04
CA GLY A 17 13.58 9.00 -0.60
C GLY A 17 12.82 7.96 -1.44
N PHE A 18 13.34 7.53 -2.59
CA PHE A 18 12.68 6.53 -3.43
C PHE A 18 12.98 5.12 -2.91
N HIS A 19 11.93 4.34 -2.68
CA HIS A 19 12.02 2.97 -2.20
C HIS A 19 11.13 2.05 -3.05
N VAL A 20 11.69 0.92 -3.49
CA VAL A 20 10.90 -0.20 -4.00
C VAL A 20 10.56 -1.08 -2.81
N LEU A 21 9.28 -1.12 -2.44
CA LEU A 21 8.83 -1.92 -1.31
C LEU A 21 8.64 -3.37 -1.76
N ASN A 22 9.37 -4.31 -1.15
CA ASN A 22 9.44 -5.71 -1.61
C ASN A 22 8.74 -6.71 -0.69
N GLY A 23 8.23 -6.25 0.46
CA GLY A 23 7.69 -7.13 1.50
C GLY A 23 6.39 -6.63 2.13
N PRO A 24 5.52 -7.56 2.59
CA PRO A 24 4.31 -7.23 3.35
C PRO A 24 4.56 -6.28 4.53
N GLN A 25 5.70 -6.44 5.22
CA GLN A 25 6.04 -5.65 6.41
C GLN A 25 6.25 -4.17 6.07
N GLU A 26 6.94 -3.89 4.95
CA GLU A 26 7.21 -2.53 4.46
C GLU A 26 5.95 -1.83 3.95
N VAL A 27 5.01 -2.60 3.39
CA VAL A 27 3.74 -2.08 2.84
C VAL A 27 2.67 -1.95 3.93
N SER A 28 2.70 -2.79 4.96
CA SER A 28 1.68 -2.84 6.01
C SER A 28 1.32 -1.48 6.65
N PRO A 29 2.24 -0.52 6.87
CA PRO A 29 1.89 0.77 7.46
C PRO A 29 0.94 1.62 6.59
N PHE A 30 0.85 1.31 5.29
CA PHE A 30 0.06 2.03 4.31
C PHE A 30 -1.31 1.38 4.05
N THR A 31 -1.66 0.29 4.74
CA THR A 31 -2.99 -0.33 4.60
C THR A 31 -4.06 0.49 5.32
N VAL A 32 -5.31 0.27 4.95
CA VAL A 32 -6.47 0.95 5.57
C VAL A 32 -6.51 0.74 7.08
N SER A 33 -6.23 -0.48 7.56
CA SER A 33 -6.22 -0.78 9.00
C SER A 33 -5.11 -0.08 9.76
N ARG A 34 -3.93 0.14 9.15
CA ARG A 34 -2.78 0.73 9.86
C ARG A 34 -2.67 2.23 9.69
N PHE A 35 -2.90 2.75 8.49
CA PHE A 35 -2.70 4.16 8.18
C PHE A 35 -3.80 5.04 8.78
N ILE A 36 -5.07 4.61 8.67
CA ILE A 36 -6.25 5.39 9.07
C ILE A 36 -7.17 4.67 10.06
N GLN A 37 -6.72 3.54 10.60
CA GLN A 37 -7.48 2.74 11.57
C GLN A 37 -8.90 2.43 11.08
N GLY A 38 -9.04 2.18 9.77
CA GLY A 38 -10.32 2.16 9.06
C GLY A 38 -11.29 1.08 9.54
N GLU A 39 -10.79 0.02 10.16
CA GLU A 39 -11.59 -1.02 10.81
C GLU A 39 -12.59 -0.43 11.83
N SER A 40 -12.19 0.62 12.55
CA SER A 40 -13.00 1.23 13.62
C SER A 40 -14.21 2.03 13.14
N TRP A 41 -14.25 2.44 11.86
CA TRP A 41 -15.28 3.36 11.37
C TRP A 41 -15.82 3.03 9.98
N ILE A 42 -15.02 2.52 9.05
CA ILE A 42 -15.47 2.22 7.69
C ILE A 42 -16.47 1.07 7.69
N LEU A 43 -16.26 0.05 8.54
CA LEU A 43 -17.17 -1.08 8.65
C LEU A 43 -18.59 -0.64 9.06
N GLY A 44 -18.70 0.41 9.88
CA GLY A 44 -20.00 0.99 10.28
C GLY A 44 -20.73 1.72 9.15
N THR A 45 -20.05 2.05 8.05
CA THR A 45 -20.65 2.72 6.88
C THR A 45 -21.38 1.76 5.94
N GLY A 46 -21.12 0.46 6.03
CA GLY A 46 -21.63 -0.54 5.10
C GLY A 46 -20.95 -0.58 3.73
N VAL A 47 -19.93 0.26 3.50
CA VAL A 47 -19.14 0.26 2.26
C VAL A 47 -18.17 -0.93 2.25
N PRO A 48 -18.05 -1.70 1.15
CA PRO A 48 -17.03 -2.74 1.03
C PRO A 48 -15.63 -2.17 1.18
N VAL A 49 -14.80 -2.81 2.00
CA VAL A 49 -13.45 -2.34 2.30
C VAL A 49 -12.45 -3.49 2.36
N TRP A 50 -11.25 -3.24 1.86
CA TRP A 50 -10.09 -4.11 2.05
C TRP A 50 -9.15 -3.48 3.08
N LEU A 51 -8.99 -4.14 4.23
CA LEU A 51 -8.29 -3.54 5.37
C LEU A 51 -6.76 -3.69 5.33
N GLY A 52 -6.25 -4.73 4.67
CA GLY A 52 -4.85 -5.16 4.74
C GLY A 52 -4.16 -5.31 3.38
N ILE A 53 -3.22 -6.24 3.31
CA ILE A 53 -2.45 -6.66 2.12
C ILE A 53 -2.53 -8.17 1.96
#